data_AF-A0A3C1DTE0-F1
#
_entry.id   AF-A0A3C1DTE0-F1
#
_cell.length_a   1.000
_cell.length_b   1.000
_cell.length_c   1.000
_cell.angle_alpha   90.00
_cell.angle_beta   90.00
_cell.angle_gamma   90.00
#
_symmetry.space_group_name_H-M   'P 1'
#
loop_
_entity.id
_entity.type
_entity.pdbx_description
1 polymer ?
#
loop_
_entity_poly.entity_id
_entity_poly.type
_entity_poly.pdbx_seq_one_letter_code
_entity_poly.pdbx_strand_id
1 'polypeptide(L)'
;MTVLGLLTDAPGSPEVRAVEAAPWLEAAGVVLTKDPATADAFIAVLVGTDATLTDVVAAAGDRPVLVTGPALSGSAASELRDQLGLLTAASSPSIHEVRLRRGAVLDPRAAGDLHLRAAWPLVDKIADDVEVLATANVAFRDHPVITWRASRNIGALTLSLTEASWQERDVVRTVQRWARYTRGIQEAATVRVGLLAYGAIGHEHLTAVQAVPGLHLGAVCDTSQARLDAALASAPGTWTTTDGNELLASDEIDLVIVSTPPDTHAMWALRALEAGKSVVMEKPMALSTADCDAVLDIARTVGRTALVYQNRRWDSDYLTLQQAVHHGRLGTLFHLETFVGGYGHPCNYWHSDALVSGGAIFDWGSHFIDQVLQLVPAPVRSVTGVNHKRQWLDVTNADHSVVDIAFEDGTHAQFIHSDLAAALKPKYYALGTEGAIVGNWRQERLISRTGIGTMAEEVFAPADSPADLTLIAGNGDRTLLAPVSPRPHGFHRELADQLLAGLPLSVRPEESRQVVAVMEAAETSAARGSVPITPL
;
A
#
# COMPACT_ATOMS: atom_id res chain seq x y z
N MET A 1 13.36 5.12 13.45
CA MET A 1 12.52 6.33 13.41
C MET A 1 13.42 7.51 13.05
N THR A 2 13.02 8.34 12.09
CA THR A 2 13.77 9.54 11.65
C THR A 2 13.17 10.75 12.34
N VAL A 3 13.97 11.55 13.07
CA VAL A 3 13.50 12.79 13.69
C VAL A 3 13.91 13.98 12.82
N LEU A 4 12.91 14.65 12.23
CA LEU A 4 13.11 15.80 11.34
C LEU A 4 12.70 17.09 12.02
N GLY A 5 13.60 18.07 12.06
CA GLY A 5 13.26 19.42 12.49
C GLY A 5 12.56 20.18 11.35
N LEU A 6 11.50 20.91 11.66
CA LEU A 6 10.82 21.78 10.69
C LEU A 6 11.28 23.22 10.89
N LEU A 7 11.92 23.79 9.88
CA LEU A 7 12.35 25.20 9.84
C LEU A 7 11.47 25.94 8.83
N THR A 8 11.08 27.18 9.14
CA THR A 8 10.27 27.99 8.22
C THR A 8 10.43 29.48 8.49
N ASP A 9 10.30 30.28 7.42
CA ASP A 9 10.18 31.74 7.45
C ASP A 9 8.74 32.21 7.73
N ALA A 10 7.74 31.35 7.51
CA ALA A 10 6.32 31.68 7.61
C ALA A 10 5.53 30.68 8.47
N PRO A 11 5.72 30.68 9.82
CA PRO A 11 4.97 29.80 10.71
C PRO A 11 3.46 29.91 10.48
N GLY A 12 2.79 28.76 10.32
CA GLY A 12 1.35 28.72 10.08
C GLY A 12 0.92 29.09 8.66
N SER A 13 1.83 29.15 7.68
CA SER A 13 1.44 29.17 6.26
C SER A 13 0.69 27.87 5.89
N PRO A 14 -0.08 27.85 4.79
CA PRO A 14 -0.70 26.63 4.28
C PRO A 14 0.31 25.50 4.04
N GLU A 15 1.49 25.80 3.50
CA GLU A 15 2.56 24.83 3.22
C GLU A 15 3.12 24.21 4.50
N VAL A 16 3.37 25.03 5.53
CA VAL A 16 3.87 24.57 6.83
C VAL A 16 2.82 23.71 7.53
N ARG A 17 1.56 24.15 7.54
CA ARG A 17 0.46 23.36 8.09
C ARG A 17 0.28 22.04 7.37
N ALA A 18 0.46 22.01 6.05
CA ALA A 18 0.37 20.79 5.27
C ALA A 18 1.44 19.76 5.66
N VAL A 19 2.67 20.22 5.90
CA VAL A 19 3.73 19.37 6.44
C VAL A 19 3.38 18.89 7.84
N GLU A 20 2.99 19.79 8.75
CA GLU A 20 2.66 19.43 10.14
C GLU A 20 1.47 18.47 10.25
N ALA A 21 0.48 18.60 9.36
CA ALA A 21 -0.78 17.84 9.40
C ALA A 21 -0.77 16.60 8.49
N ALA A 22 0.34 16.28 7.82
CA ALA A 22 0.43 15.11 6.95
C ALA A 22 0.25 13.81 7.77
N PRO A 23 -0.91 13.13 7.69
CA PRO A 23 -1.32 12.07 8.61
C PRO A 23 -0.47 10.80 8.52
N TRP A 24 0.41 10.72 7.53
CA TRP A 24 1.25 9.59 7.21
C TRP A 24 2.72 9.80 7.61
N LEU A 25 3.09 10.96 8.18
CA LEU A 25 4.44 11.20 8.72
C LEU A 25 4.78 10.22 9.85
N GLU A 26 3.90 10.13 10.85
CA GLU A 26 4.08 9.22 11.98
C GLU A 26 4.07 7.77 11.51
N ALA A 27 3.12 7.41 10.64
CA ALA A 27 3.09 6.10 10.01
C ALA A 27 4.41 5.79 9.32
N ALA A 28 5.03 6.79 8.66
CA ALA A 28 6.32 6.66 8.00
C ALA A 28 7.52 6.53 8.94
N GLY A 29 7.30 6.53 10.25
CA GLY A 29 8.38 6.58 11.22
C GLY A 29 9.16 7.89 11.13
N VAL A 30 8.52 8.96 10.66
CA VAL A 30 9.05 10.33 10.63
C VAL A 30 8.35 11.13 11.72
N VAL A 31 9.13 11.63 12.67
CA VAL A 31 8.60 12.52 13.71
C VAL A 31 9.14 13.91 13.46
N LEU A 32 8.22 14.86 13.30
CA LEU A 32 8.56 16.26 13.26
C LEU A 32 8.82 16.78 14.67
N THR A 33 9.92 17.50 14.85
CA THR A 33 10.22 18.22 16.09
C THR A 33 10.35 19.71 15.83
N LYS A 34 9.86 20.50 16.79
CA LYS A 34 10.12 21.95 16.85
C LYS A 34 11.34 22.26 17.73
N ASP A 35 11.80 21.29 18.53
CA ASP A 35 13.04 21.41 19.29
C ASP A 35 14.21 21.09 18.35
N PRO A 36 15.02 22.09 17.97
CA PRO A 36 16.15 21.84 17.11
C PRO A 36 17.13 20.87 17.75
N ALA A 37 17.27 20.81 19.08
CA ALA A 37 18.27 19.97 19.74
C ALA A 37 18.04 18.46 19.54
N THR A 38 16.81 18.04 19.26
CA THR A 38 16.46 16.62 19.08
C THR A 38 16.44 16.17 17.63
N ALA A 39 16.66 17.08 16.67
CA ALA A 39 16.57 16.78 15.24
C ALA A 39 17.86 16.17 14.68
N ASP A 40 17.71 15.08 13.92
CA ASP A 40 18.81 14.44 13.18
C ASP A 40 19.14 15.17 11.87
N ALA A 41 18.11 15.76 11.24
CA ALA A 41 18.16 16.53 10.01
C ALA A 41 16.97 17.50 9.98
N PHE A 42 16.98 18.47 9.06
CA PHE A 42 15.93 19.48 8.96
C PHE A 42 15.29 19.52 7.57
N ILE A 43 14.00 19.82 7.53
CA ILE A 43 13.33 20.31 6.33
C ILE A 43 13.06 21.80 6.57
N ALA A 44 13.56 22.65 5.68
CA ALA A 44 13.29 24.08 5.67
C ALA A 44 12.26 24.41 4.59
N VAL A 45 11.04 24.82 4.98
CA VAL A 45 9.96 25.22 4.07
C VAL A 45 9.92 26.74 3.97
N LEU A 46 10.26 27.25 2.79
CA LEU A 46 10.45 28.68 2.51
C LEU A 46 9.32 29.23 1.63
N VAL A 47 8.55 30.18 2.17
CA VAL A 47 7.31 30.67 1.54
C VAL A 47 7.43 32.12 1.05
N GLY A 48 8.33 32.92 1.62
CA GLY A 48 8.66 34.27 1.11
C GLY A 48 8.22 35.42 2.01
N THR A 49 8.29 35.27 3.33
CA THR A 49 8.11 36.36 4.31
C THR A 49 9.47 37.05 4.55
N ASP A 50 9.48 38.32 4.99
CA ASP A 50 10.66 39.21 5.09
C ASP A 50 11.85 38.71 5.95
N ALA A 51 11.81 37.49 6.48
CA ALA A 51 12.94 36.87 7.14
C ALA A 51 14.05 36.52 6.13
N THR A 52 15.29 36.78 6.50
CA THR A 52 16.47 36.32 5.78
C THR A 52 16.47 34.79 5.73
N LEU A 53 16.19 34.22 4.55
CA LEU A 53 16.13 32.77 4.33
C LEU A 53 17.41 32.05 4.80
N THR A 54 18.54 32.75 4.78
CA THR A 54 19.84 32.35 5.32
C THR A 54 19.77 32.07 6.84
N ASP A 55 19.04 32.87 7.61
CA ASP A 55 18.92 32.71 9.06
C ASP A 55 18.05 31.50 9.43
N VAL A 56 17.04 31.21 8.62
CA VAL A 56 16.19 30.02 8.79
C VAL A 56 17.03 28.76 8.69
N VAL A 57 17.95 28.70 7.72
CA VAL A 57 18.85 27.55 7.55
C VAL A 57 19.98 27.54 8.59
N ALA A 58 20.47 28.71 9.02
CA ALA A 58 21.51 28.82 10.04
C ALA A 58 21.12 28.15 11.38
N ALA A 59 19.82 28.10 11.70
CA ALA A 59 19.31 27.41 12.88
C ALA A 59 19.62 25.90 12.92
N ALA A 60 19.90 25.27 11.76
CA ALA A 60 20.29 23.87 11.69
C ALA A 60 21.73 23.62 12.20
N GLY A 61 22.60 24.63 12.19
CA GLY A 61 24.03 24.46 12.47
C GLY A 61 24.68 23.54 11.42
N ASP A 62 25.49 22.58 11.88
CA ASP A 62 26.20 21.64 10.99
C ASP A 62 25.34 20.44 10.54
N ARG A 63 24.06 20.39 10.88
CA ARG A 63 23.19 19.24 10.56
C ARG A 63 22.61 19.35 9.15
N PRO A 64 22.30 18.21 8.50
CA PRO A 64 21.71 18.21 7.16
C PRO A 64 20.41 19.02 7.06
N VAL A 65 20.29 19.87 6.04
CA VAL A 65 19.06 20.63 5.74
C VAL A 65 18.59 20.38 4.32
N LEU A 66 17.32 19.99 4.16
CA LEU A 66 16.61 19.97 2.87
C LEU A 66 15.77 21.21 2.76
N VAL A 67 16.15 22.09 1.84
CA VAL A 67 15.41 23.32 1.59
C VAL A 67 14.37 23.09 0.50
N THR A 68 13.13 23.53 0.74
CA THR A 68 12.03 23.44 -0.22
C THR A 68 11.11 24.65 -0.12
N GLY A 69 10.23 24.83 -1.10
CA GLY A 69 9.21 25.88 -1.12
C GLY A 69 9.36 26.90 -2.26
N PRO A 70 8.27 27.65 -2.54
CA PRO A 70 8.20 28.53 -3.71
C PRO A 70 9.20 29.68 -3.68
N ALA A 71 9.64 30.11 -2.49
CA ALA A 71 10.56 31.23 -2.34
C ALA A 71 11.94 30.98 -2.97
N LEU A 72 12.34 29.71 -3.18
CA LEU A 72 13.59 29.35 -3.88
C LEU A 72 13.68 29.91 -5.31
N SER A 73 12.55 30.25 -5.92
CA SER A 73 12.48 30.85 -7.26
C SER A 73 12.62 32.38 -7.27
N GLY A 74 12.49 33.02 -6.10
CA GLY A 74 12.48 34.48 -5.96
C GLY A 74 13.87 35.12 -6.02
N SER A 75 13.92 36.41 -6.37
CA SER A 75 15.15 37.21 -6.36
C SER A 75 15.78 37.29 -4.96
N ALA A 76 14.95 37.27 -3.91
CA ALA A 76 15.37 37.28 -2.50
C ALA A 76 16.16 36.02 -2.07
N ALA A 77 16.09 34.92 -2.83
CA ALA A 77 16.78 33.67 -2.53
C ALA A 77 18.18 33.56 -3.17
N SER A 78 18.79 34.65 -3.64
CA SER A 78 20.09 34.60 -4.33
C SER A 78 21.21 34.04 -3.46
N GLU A 79 21.33 34.52 -2.22
CA GLU A 79 22.38 34.07 -1.28
C GLU A 79 22.21 32.59 -0.90
N LEU A 80 20.97 32.16 -0.67
CA LEU A 80 20.65 30.76 -0.40
C LEU A 80 20.92 29.85 -1.61
N ARG A 81 20.62 30.33 -2.83
CA ARG A 81 20.96 29.62 -4.07
C ARG A 81 22.48 29.47 -4.25
N ASP A 82 23.26 30.48 -3.86
CA ASP A 82 24.72 30.38 -3.85
C ASP A 82 25.21 29.32 -2.84
N GLN A 83 24.59 29.24 -1.65
CA GLN A 83 24.88 28.19 -0.67
C GLN A 83 24.52 26.79 -1.18
N LEU A 84 23.36 26.66 -1.85
CA LEU A 84 22.93 25.42 -2.51
C LEU A 84 23.75 25.09 -3.77
N GLY A 85 24.51 26.06 -4.30
CA GLY A 85 25.25 25.91 -5.55
C GLY A 85 24.36 25.79 -6.77
N LEU A 86 23.18 26.43 -6.78
CA LEU A 86 22.18 26.33 -7.83
C LEU A 86 22.05 27.65 -8.60
N LEU A 87 22.18 27.61 -9.92
CA LEU A 87 21.88 28.73 -10.80
C LEU A 87 20.61 28.42 -11.59
N THR A 88 19.54 29.14 -11.26
CA THR A 88 18.22 29.01 -11.87
C THR A 88 18.05 30.06 -12.98
N ALA A 89 17.66 29.64 -14.18
CA ALA A 89 17.49 30.58 -15.31
C ALA A 89 16.03 30.93 -15.59
N ALA A 90 15.08 30.08 -15.20
CA ALA A 90 13.66 30.23 -15.49
C ALA A 90 12.78 29.48 -14.46
N SER A 91 11.48 29.75 -14.48
CA SER A 91 10.48 28.93 -13.78
C SER A 91 9.68 28.10 -14.79
N SER A 92 9.20 26.94 -14.36
CA SER A 92 8.34 26.10 -15.19
C SER A 92 7.00 26.81 -15.49
N PRO A 93 6.41 26.61 -16.67
CA PRO A 93 5.11 27.18 -16.98
C PRO A 93 4.00 26.48 -16.18
N SER A 94 3.41 27.19 -15.21
CA SER A 94 2.26 26.74 -14.38
C SER A 94 2.47 25.46 -13.55
N ILE A 95 1.54 25.18 -12.62
CA ILE A 95 1.49 23.90 -11.88
C ILE A 95 1.04 22.81 -12.86
N HIS A 96 1.89 21.81 -13.07
CA HIS A 96 1.63 20.67 -13.96
C HIS A 96 2.14 19.38 -13.34
N GLU A 97 1.82 18.25 -13.97
CA GLU A 97 2.30 16.94 -13.55
C GLU A 97 3.80 16.79 -13.83
N VAL A 98 4.58 16.68 -12.76
CA VAL A 98 6.02 16.46 -12.79
C VAL A 98 6.28 14.98 -12.64
N ARG A 99 7.19 14.44 -13.47
CA ARG A 99 7.68 13.06 -13.40
C ARG A 99 9.16 13.10 -13.02
N LEU A 100 9.49 12.66 -11.81
CA LEU A 100 10.89 12.55 -11.39
C LEU A 100 11.61 11.47 -12.20
N ARG A 101 12.80 11.82 -12.70
CA ARG A 101 13.76 10.96 -13.37
C ARG A 101 15.01 10.79 -12.49
N ARG A 102 15.66 9.66 -12.66
CA ARG A 102 16.64 9.08 -11.72
C ARG A 102 17.84 10.00 -11.43
N GLY A 103 18.22 10.10 -10.16
CA GLY A 103 19.62 10.24 -9.74
C GLY A 103 20.02 8.99 -8.96
N ALA A 104 21.29 8.58 -9.05
CA ALA A 104 21.76 7.24 -8.67
C ALA A 104 21.66 6.88 -7.17
N VAL A 105 21.17 7.80 -6.34
CA VAL A 105 21.53 7.86 -4.92
C VAL A 105 20.33 7.87 -3.97
N LEU A 106 19.19 8.45 -4.36
CA LEU A 106 18.00 8.45 -3.49
C LEU A 106 17.06 7.28 -3.69
N ASP A 107 17.06 6.61 -4.83
CA ASP A 107 16.44 5.29 -4.94
C ASP A 107 16.70 4.56 -6.28
N PRO A 108 17.33 3.37 -6.29
CA PRO A 108 17.29 2.47 -7.43
C PRO A 108 15.95 1.71 -7.59
N ARG A 109 15.03 1.77 -6.61
CA ARG A 109 13.81 0.94 -6.47
C ARG A 109 12.48 1.66 -6.76
N ALA A 110 12.49 2.99 -6.84
CA ALA A 110 11.37 3.85 -7.22
C ALA A 110 11.20 3.83 -8.74
N ALA A 111 11.06 2.63 -9.29
CA ALA A 111 10.46 2.47 -10.60
C ALA A 111 8.98 2.86 -10.47
N GLY A 112 8.72 4.15 -10.69
CA GLY A 112 7.41 4.77 -10.58
C GLY A 112 7.60 6.27 -10.64
N ASP A 113 6.85 6.90 -11.51
CA ASP A 113 6.87 8.35 -11.62
C ASP A 113 6.23 8.90 -10.35
N LEU A 114 7.01 9.63 -9.56
CA LEU A 114 6.40 10.51 -8.56
C LEU A 114 5.65 11.57 -9.37
N HIS A 115 4.33 11.39 -9.51
CA HIS A 115 3.43 12.32 -10.19
C HIS A 115 3.01 13.39 -9.20
N LEU A 116 3.61 14.57 -9.33
CA LEU A 116 3.28 15.71 -8.48
C LEU A 116 2.72 16.83 -9.32
N ARG A 117 1.70 17.50 -8.79
CA ARG A 117 1.32 18.82 -9.26
C ARG A 117 2.15 19.87 -8.53
N ALA A 118 3.17 20.40 -9.21
CA ALA A 118 4.04 21.44 -8.67
C ALA A 118 4.44 22.44 -9.75
N ALA A 119 4.79 23.65 -9.31
CA ALA A 119 5.62 24.57 -10.09
C ALA A 119 7.08 24.43 -9.64
N TRP A 120 8.02 24.81 -10.49
CA TRP A 120 9.43 24.50 -10.24
C TRP A 120 10.37 25.56 -10.86
N PRO A 121 11.30 26.18 -10.10
CA PRO A 121 12.46 26.89 -10.65
C PRO A 121 13.41 25.95 -11.39
N LEU A 122 13.44 26.02 -12.72
CA LEU A 122 14.30 25.21 -13.56
C LEU A 122 15.78 25.55 -13.27
N VAL A 123 16.47 24.59 -12.67
CA VAL A 123 17.91 24.67 -12.39
C VAL A 123 18.65 24.38 -13.70
N ASP A 124 19.49 25.32 -14.12
CA ASP A 124 20.22 25.26 -15.39
C ASP A 124 21.69 24.90 -15.20
N LYS A 125 22.28 25.34 -14.09
CA LYS A 125 23.65 25.00 -13.71
C LYS A 125 23.73 24.70 -12.22
N ILE A 126 24.63 23.79 -11.88
CA ILE A 126 24.98 23.44 -10.52
C ILE A 126 26.50 23.65 -10.35
N ALA A 127 26.93 23.92 -9.12
CA ALA A 127 28.35 23.94 -8.78
C ALA A 127 28.95 22.53 -8.83
N ASP A 128 30.26 22.43 -9.06
CA ASP A 128 30.96 21.15 -9.23
C ASP A 128 30.92 20.24 -7.99
N ASP A 129 30.69 20.82 -6.81
CA ASP A 129 30.57 20.11 -5.53
C ASP A 129 29.13 19.76 -5.15
N VAL A 130 28.18 19.93 -6.07
CA VAL A 130 26.76 19.59 -5.90
C VAL A 130 26.47 18.26 -6.57
N GLU A 131 25.93 17.34 -5.78
CA GLU A 131 25.42 16.06 -6.24
C GLU A 131 23.95 16.18 -6.65
N VAL A 132 23.59 15.61 -7.81
CA VAL A 132 22.21 15.53 -8.28
C VAL A 132 21.62 14.19 -7.88
N LEU A 133 20.67 14.23 -6.94
CA LEU A 133 20.03 13.07 -6.37
C LEU A 133 18.76 12.66 -7.12
N ALA A 134 18.08 13.61 -7.77
CA ALA A 134 16.97 13.36 -8.69
C ALA A 134 16.81 14.50 -9.70
N THR A 135 16.26 14.20 -10.87
CA THR A 135 15.90 15.16 -11.92
C THR A 135 14.41 15.08 -12.24
N ALA A 136 13.90 15.97 -13.07
CA ALA A 136 12.65 15.79 -13.79
C ALA A 136 12.74 16.41 -15.18
N ASN A 137 11.91 15.93 -16.09
CA ASN A 137 11.96 16.36 -17.47
C ASN A 137 10.91 17.41 -17.78
N VAL A 138 11.37 18.57 -18.25
CA VAL A 138 10.52 19.65 -18.74
C VAL A 138 11.03 20.02 -20.13
N ALA A 139 10.13 20.08 -21.11
CA ALA A 139 10.47 20.41 -22.50
C ALA A 139 11.67 19.61 -23.05
N PHE A 140 11.70 18.29 -22.80
CA PHE A 140 12.76 17.37 -23.23
C PHE A 140 14.14 17.61 -22.61
N ARG A 141 14.24 18.37 -21.52
CA ARG A 141 15.47 18.57 -20.75
C ARG A 141 15.29 18.09 -19.31
N ASP A 142 16.27 17.34 -18.82
CA ASP A 142 16.31 16.93 -17.43
C ASP A 142 16.93 18.06 -16.60
N HIS A 143 16.20 18.49 -15.58
CA HIS A 143 16.63 19.53 -14.66
C HIS A 143 16.75 18.95 -13.25
N PRO A 144 17.76 19.36 -12.44
CA PRO A 144 17.90 18.92 -11.05
C PRO A 144 16.69 19.31 -10.19
N VAL A 145 16.14 18.32 -9.49
CA VAL A 145 15.02 18.49 -8.57
C VAL A 145 15.43 18.28 -7.13
N ILE A 146 16.25 17.25 -6.89
CA ILE A 146 16.81 16.98 -5.57
C ILE A 146 18.32 17.05 -5.68
N THR A 147 18.93 17.88 -4.85
CA THR A 147 20.38 18.07 -4.84
C THR A 147 20.94 17.97 -3.43
N TRP A 148 22.22 17.65 -3.33
CA TRP A 148 22.96 17.63 -2.08
C TRP A 148 24.34 18.22 -2.24
N ARG A 149 24.71 19.12 -1.34
CA ARG A 149 26.02 19.76 -1.31
C ARG A 149 26.69 19.44 0.03
N ALA A 150 27.41 18.33 0.06
CA ALA A 150 28.03 17.79 1.28
C ALA A 150 28.97 18.80 1.98
N SER A 151 29.65 19.67 1.22
CA SER A 151 30.54 20.71 1.76
C SER A 151 29.85 21.74 2.66
N ARG A 152 28.52 21.80 2.63
CA ARG A 152 27.69 22.78 3.34
C ARG A 152 26.54 22.12 4.14
N ASN A 153 26.45 20.80 4.13
CA ASN A 153 25.33 20.04 4.72
C ASN A 153 23.94 20.54 4.30
N ILE A 154 23.81 20.99 3.05
CA ILE A 154 22.58 21.59 2.52
C ILE A 154 22.20 20.95 1.20
N GLY A 155 20.91 20.69 1.02
CA GLY A 155 20.32 20.19 -0.22
C GLY A 155 19.05 20.95 -0.57
N ALA A 156 18.60 20.84 -1.81
CA ALA A 156 17.34 21.42 -2.25
C ALA A 156 16.38 20.33 -2.74
N LEU A 157 15.11 20.47 -2.39
CA LEU A 157 13.97 19.92 -3.12
C LEU A 157 13.29 21.11 -3.83
N THR A 158 13.63 21.29 -5.10
CA THR A 158 13.26 22.49 -5.87
C THR A 158 11.81 22.52 -6.32
N LEU A 159 11.03 21.46 -6.10
CA LEU A 159 9.59 21.48 -6.36
C LEU A 159 8.88 22.40 -5.37
N SER A 160 8.00 23.26 -5.88
CA SER A 160 7.03 23.99 -5.06
C SER A 160 5.87 23.07 -4.75
N LEU A 161 6.02 22.27 -3.69
CA LEU A 161 5.01 21.33 -3.22
C LEU A 161 3.78 22.10 -2.68
N THR A 162 2.60 21.64 -3.06
CA THR A 162 1.31 22.18 -2.57
C THR A 162 0.86 21.44 -1.30
N GLU A 163 -0.21 21.93 -0.65
CA GLU A 163 -0.83 21.20 0.46
C GLU A 163 -1.20 19.76 0.07
N ALA A 164 -1.79 19.57 -1.12
CA ALA A 164 -2.09 18.24 -1.64
C ALA A 164 -0.83 17.39 -1.85
N SER A 165 0.27 17.99 -2.28
CA SER A 165 1.54 17.27 -2.47
C SER A 165 2.07 16.68 -1.15
N TRP A 166 1.91 17.39 -0.04
CA TRP A 166 2.28 16.89 1.29
C TRP A 166 1.31 15.84 1.85
N GLN A 167 0.22 15.52 1.14
CA GLN A 167 -0.63 14.37 1.43
C GLN A 167 -0.19 13.12 0.64
N GLU A 168 0.70 13.26 -0.36
CA GLU A 168 1.15 12.18 -1.23
C GLU A 168 2.27 11.37 -0.58
N ARG A 169 2.04 10.07 -0.32
CA ARG A 169 2.97 9.18 0.38
C ARG A 169 4.39 9.14 -0.19
N ASP A 170 4.54 9.30 -1.50
CA ASP A 170 5.86 9.27 -2.09
C ASP A 170 6.71 10.48 -1.67
N VAL A 171 6.11 11.62 -1.31
CA VAL A 171 6.85 12.82 -0.92
C VAL A 171 7.66 12.60 0.38
N VAL A 172 7.13 11.93 1.40
CA VAL A 172 7.89 11.64 2.64
C VAL A 172 8.79 10.45 2.40
N ARG A 173 8.44 9.48 1.54
CA ARG A 173 9.43 8.47 1.14
C ARG A 173 10.67 9.14 0.57
N THR A 174 10.49 10.12 -0.31
CA THR A 174 11.59 10.94 -0.83
C THR A 174 12.34 11.69 0.26
N VAL A 175 11.64 12.41 1.15
CA VAL A 175 12.24 13.18 2.25
C VAL A 175 12.98 12.28 3.26
N GLN A 176 12.40 11.16 3.65
CA GLN A 176 12.98 10.21 4.60
C GLN A 176 14.23 9.54 4.03
N ARG A 177 14.21 9.17 2.75
CA ARG A 177 15.40 8.64 2.07
C ARG A 177 16.48 9.70 1.94
N TRP A 178 16.10 10.95 1.66
CA TRP A 178 17.05 12.05 1.72
C TRP A 178 17.69 12.20 3.10
N ALA A 179 16.88 12.15 4.16
CA ALA A 179 17.39 12.23 5.53
C ALA A 179 18.30 11.06 5.88
N ARG A 180 18.01 9.84 5.40
CA ARG A 180 18.88 8.66 5.58
C ARG A 180 20.18 8.80 4.80
N TYR A 181 20.08 9.20 3.53
CA TYR A 181 21.22 9.39 2.63
C TYR A 181 22.23 10.38 3.20
N THR A 182 21.77 11.55 3.61
CA THR A 182 22.63 12.62 4.16
C THR A 182 23.29 12.26 5.49
N ARG A 183 22.77 11.26 6.19
CA ARG A 183 23.36 10.69 7.41
C ARG A 183 24.31 9.53 7.14
N GLY A 184 24.56 9.19 5.87
CA GLY A 184 25.41 8.06 5.48
C GLY A 184 24.80 6.69 5.81
N ILE A 185 23.47 6.61 6.03
CA ILE A 185 22.79 5.34 6.28
C ILE A 185 22.68 4.59 4.95
N GLN A 186 23.46 3.51 4.81
CA GLN A 186 23.37 2.64 3.64
C GLN A 186 22.24 1.63 3.80
N GLU A 187 21.42 1.51 2.77
CA GLU A 187 20.35 0.51 2.69
C GLU A 187 20.93 -0.82 2.18
N ALA A 188 20.42 -1.94 2.70
CA ALA A 188 20.75 -3.23 2.12
C ALA A 188 20.31 -3.26 0.65
N ALA A 189 21.11 -3.88 -0.21
CA ALA A 189 20.86 -3.84 -1.66
C ALA A 189 19.65 -4.67 -2.08
N THR A 190 19.34 -5.75 -1.35
CA THR A 190 18.23 -6.65 -1.69
C THR A 190 17.73 -7.42 -0.47
N VAL A 191 16.49 -7.88 -0.54
CA VAL A 191 15.89 -8.87 0.37
C VAL A 191 15.81 -10.20 -0.37
N ARG A 192 16.41 -11.26 0.18
CA ARG A 192 16.34 -12.62 -0.38
C ARG A 192 15.05 -13.30 0.09
N VAL A 193 14.17 -13.60 -0.86
CA VAL A 193 12.81 -14.10 -0.63
C VAL A 193 12.75 -15.61 -0.86
N GLY A 194 12.29 -16.34 0.14
CA GLY A 194 11.87 -17.74 0.01
C GLY A 194 10.36 -17.81 -0.18
N LEU A 195 9.90 -18.50 -1.21
CA LEU A 195 8.48 -18.73 -1.45
C LEU A 195 8.09 -20.13 -0.97
N LEU A 196 7.15 -20.21 -0.03
CA LEU A 196 6.61 -21.45 0.52
C LEU A 196 5.24 -21.73 -0.09
N ALA A 197 5.17 -22.81 -0.87
CA ALA A 197 4.14 -23.23 -1.81
C ALA A 197 4.07 -22.41 -3.11
N TYR A 198 4.05 -23.12 -4.25
CA TYR A 198 4.05 -22.57 -5.60
C TYR A 198 2.76 -22.94 -6.35
N GLY A 199 1.63 -22.51 -5.80
CA GLY A 199 0.33 -22.51 -6.48
C GLY A 199 0.17 -21.32 -7.43
N ALA A 200 -1.06 -21.06 -7.89
CA ALA A 200 -1.37 -19.91 -8.74
C ALA A 200 -0.91 -18.58 -8.10
N ILE A 201 -1.23 -18.39 -6.82
CA ILE A 201 -0.84 -17.18 -6.08
C ILE A 201 0.68 -17.13 -5.81
N GLY A 202 1.32 -18.29 -5.61
CA GLY A 202 2.78 -18.38 -5.51
C GLY A 202 3.46 -17.93 -6.80
N HIS A 203 2.89 -18.25 -7.96
CA HIS A 203 3.37 -17.75 -9.26
C HIS A 203 3.23 -16.22 -9.39
N GLU A 204 2.15 -15.64 -8.88
CA GLU A 204 1.98 -14.18 -8.84
C GLU A 204 3.01 -13.52 -7.91
N HIS A 205 3.25 -14.09 -6.73
CA HIS A 205 4.32 -13.61 -5.84
C HIS A 205 5.69 -13.71 -6.48
N LEU A 206 6.02 -14.82 -7.15
CA LEU A 206 7.28 -14.98 -7.89
C LEU A 206 7.43 -13.88 -8.94
N THR A 207 6.40 -13.65 -9.74
CA THR A 207 6.39 -12.61 -10.79
C THR A 207 6.60 -11.22 -10.18
N ALA A 208 5.90 -10.92 -9.08
CA ALA A 208 6.04 -9.65 -8.38
C ALA A 208 7.44 -9.47 -7.77
N VAL A 209 8.01 -10.51 -7.15
CA VAL A 209 9.37 -10.49 -6.59
C VAL A 209 10.41 -10.23 -7.68
N GLN A 210 10.29 -10.86 -8.85
CA GLN A 210 11.19 -10.61 -9.98
C GLN A 210 11.04 -9.20 -10.57
N ALA A 211 9.83 -8.64 -10.55
CA ALA A 211 9.53 -7.33 -11.13
C ALA A 211 9.89 -6.14 -10.22
N VAL A 212 10.03 -6.37 -8.91
CA VAL A 212 10.22 -5.31 -7.90
C VAL A 212 11.69 -5.20 -7.50
N PRO A 213 12.36 -4.08 -7.80
CA PRO A 213 13.74 -3.88 -7.37
C PRO A 213 13.88 -3.89 -5.85
N GLY A 214 14.96 -4.48 -5.35
CA GLY A 214 15.19 -4.68 -3.91
C GLY A 214 14.60 -5.98 -3.36
N LEU A 215 13.86 -6.75 -4.17
CA LEU A 215 13.52 -8.13 -3.86
C LEU A 215 14.30 -9.06 -4.80
N HIS A 216 14.72 -10.21 -4.28
CA HIS A 216 15.38 -11.25 -5.04
C HIS A 216 14.80 -12.61 -4.65
N LEU A 217 14.39 -13.41 -5.63
CA LEU A 217 13.92 -14.77 -5.37
C LEU A 217 15.10 -15.67 -5.02
N GLY A 218 15.23 -16.03 -3.74
CA GLY A 218 16.30 -16.90 -3.23
C GLY A 218 15.95 -18.38 -3.28
N ALA A 219 14.69 -18.73 -3.00
CA ALA A 219 14.24 -20.13 -2.98
C ALA A 219 12.75 -20.29 -3.31
N VAL A 220 12.38 -21.45 -3.85
CA VAL A 220 10.99 -21.90 -3.95
C VAL A 220 10.85 -23.27 -3.31
N CYS A 221 9.89 -23.41 -2.41
CA CYS A 221 9.55 -24.66 -1.75
C CYS A 221 8.13 -25.08 -2.11
N ASP A 222 7.94 -26.33 -2.52
CA ASP A 222 6.62 -26.95 -2.68
C ASP A 222 6.78 -28.47 -2.54
N THR A 223 5.79 -29.12 -1.93
CA THR A 223 5.74 -30.58 -1.81
C THR A 223 5.63 -31.30 -3.17
N SER A 224 5.18 -30.60 -4.22
CA SER A 224 5.01 -31.14 -5.57
C SER A 224 6.22 -30.84 -6.45
N GLN A 225 6.94 -31.88 -6.86
CA GLN A 225 8.04 -31.74 -7.82
C GLN A 225 7.61 -31.05 -9.12
N ALA A 226 6.40 -31.33 -9.62
CA ALA A 226 5.88 -30.70 -10.83
C ALA A 226 5.73 -29.16 -10.68
N ARG A 227 5.39 -28.67 -9.48
CA ARG A 227 5.34 -27.23 -9.20
C ARG A 227 6.74 -26.63 -9.10
N LEU A 228 7.69 -27.34 -8.50
CA LEU A 228 9.09 -26.92 -8.48
C LEU A 228 9.67 -26.81 -9.90
N ASP A 229 9.38 -27.79 -10.77
CA ASP A 229 9.81 -27.76 -12.18
C ASP A 229 9.20 -26.56 -12.92
N ALA A 230 7.92 -26.24 -12.64
CA ALA A 230 7.26 -25.04 -13.19
C ALA A 230 7.88 -23.74 -12.66
N ALA A 231 8.27 -23.69 -11.38
CA ALA A 231 8.97 -22.55 -10.80
C ALA A 231 10.34 -22.33 -11.44
N LEU A 232 11.11 -23.42 -11.66
CA LEU A 232 12.41 -23.37 -12.34
C LEU A 232 12.30 -22.91 -13.79
N ALA A 233 11.20 -23.22 -14.48
CA ALA A 233 10.95 -22.70 -15.81
C ALA A 233 10.74 -21.17 -15.83
N SER A 234 10.10 -20.61 -14.79
CA SER A 234 9.90 -19.15 -14.63
C SER A 234 11.12 -18.43 -14.04
N ALA A 235 11.91 -19.11 -13.21
CA ALA A 235 13.07 -18.56 -12.54
C ALA A 235 14.27 -19.53 -12.58
N PRO A 236 14.92 -19.68 -13.75
CA PRO A 236 16.05 -20.61 -13.90
C PRO A 236 17.18 -20.32 -12.91
N GLY A 237 17.71 -21.38 -12.30
CA GLY A 237 18.82 -21.29 -11.34
C GLY A 237 18.41 -20.96 -9.90
N THR A 238 17.13 -20.74 -9.64
CA THR A 238 16.62 -20.58 -8.26
C THR A 238 16.75 -21.89 -7.50
N TRP A 239 17.15 -21.83 -6.23
CA TRP A 239 17.16 -23.00 -5.37
C TRP A 239 15.73 -23.51 -5.13
N THR A 240 15.52 -24.81 -5.26
CA THR A 240 14.23 -25.45 -4.95
C THR A 240 14.40 -26.54 -3.89
N THR A 241 13.38 -26.71 -3.05
CA THR A 241 13.31 -27.81 -2.07
C THR A 241 11.87 -28.30 -1.92
N THR A 242 11.71 -29.54 -1.45
CA THR A 242 10.41 -30.09 -1.06
C THR A 242 10.16 -30.01 0.45
N ASP A 243 11.16 -29.60 1.23
CA ASP A 243 11.06 -29.45 2.69
C ASP A 243 11.10 -27.98 3.10
N GLY A 244 9.99 -27.50 3.65
CA GLY A 244 9.89 -26.14 4.18
C GLY A 244 10.93 -25.85 5.26
N ASN A 245 11.34 -26.83 6.07
CA ASN A 245 12.32 -26.62 7.13
C ASN A 245 13.72 -26.35 6.56
N GLU A 246 14.07 -26.92 5.40
CA GLU A 246 15.33 -26.59 4.71
C GLU A 246 15.33 -25.12 4.28
N LEU A 247 14.22 -24.64 3.70
CA LEU A 247 14.04 -23.23 3.34
C LEU A 247 14.16 -22.31 4.56
N LEU A 248 13.56 -22.70 5.69
CA LEU A 248 13.61 -21.95 6.94
C LEU A 248 15.00 -22.00 7.62
N ALA A 249 15.78 -23.06 7.43
CA ALA A 249 17.12 -23.16 8.01
C ALA A 249 18.20 -22.39 7.20
N SER A 250 17.87 -21.93 5.99
CA SER A 250 18.85 -21.28 5.12
C SER A 250 19.17 -19.85 5.53
N ASP A 251 20.46 -19.57 5.74
CA ASP A 251 20.99 -18.20 5.93
C ASP A 251 20.91 -17.35 4.64
N GLU A 252 20.51 -17.96 3.53
CA GLU A 252 20.29 -17.30 2.23
C GLU A 252 18.89 -16.70 2.06
N ILE A 253 18.03 -16.75 3.09
CA ILE A 253 16.66 -16.24 3.05
C ILE A 253 16.39 -15.26 4.21
N ASP A 254 15.96 -14.06 3.86
CA ASP A 254 15.65 -12.96 4.80
C ASP A 254 14.12 -12.85 5.06
N LEU A 255 13.32 -13.19 4.05
CA LEU A 255 11.86 -13.09 4.05
C LEU A 255 11.25 -14.39 3.52
N VAL A 256 10.20 -14.89 4.17
CA VAL A 256 9.38 -15.99 3.66
C VAL A 256 8.00 -15.49 3.26
N ILE A 257 7.57 -15.84 2.05
CA ILE A 257 6.16 -15.67 1.63
C ILE A 257 5.48 -17.02 1.81
N VAL A 258 4.48 -17.07 2.70
CA VAL A 258 3.67 -18.26 3.00
C VAL A 258 2.41 -18.21 2.14
N SER A 259 2.39 -19.03 1.09
CA SER A 259 1.27 -19.18 0.15
C SER A 259 0.64 -20.58 0.22
N THR A 260 0.71 -21.21 1.40
CA THR A 260 0.09 -22.52 1.70
C THR A 260 -1.43 -22.36 1.90
N PRO A 261 -2.19 -23.43 2.13
CA PRO A 261 -3.60 -23.29 2.53
C PRO A 261 -3.75 -22.60 3.91
N PRO A 262 -4.88 -21.91 4.18
CA PRO A 262 -5.05 -21.02 5.34
C PRO A 262 -4.84 -21.66 6.72
N ASP A 263 -5.25 -22.92 6.89
CA ASP A 263 -5.08 -23.71 8.12
C ASP A 263 -3.61 -23.86 8.57
N THR A 264 -2.66 -23.65 7.66
CA THR A 264 -1.22 -23.78 7.94
C THR A 264 -0.47 -22.45 8.02
N HIS A 265 -1.12 -21.32 7.74
CA HIS A 265 -0.45 -20.00 7.69
C HIS A 265 0.27 -19.67 8.99
N ALA A 266 -0.44 -19.70 10.13
CA ALA A 266 0.11 -19.36 11.43
C ALA A 266 1.28 -20.28 11.82
N MET A 267 1.13 -21.59 11.60
CA MET A 267 2.19 -22.55 11.88
C MET A 267 3.49 -22.21 11.12
N TRP A 268 3.39 -21.95 9.81
CA TRP A 268 4.57 -21.63 9.00
C TRP A 268 5.14 -20.24 9.32
N ALA A 269 4.28 -19.27 9.62
CA ALA A 269 4.69 -17.94 10.03
C ALA A 269 5.47 -17.97 11.36
N LEU A 270 4.96 -18.66 12.37
CA LEU A 270 5.64 -18.85 13.65
C LEU A 270 7.04 -19.46 13.44
N ARG A 271 7.14 -20.56 12.69
CA ARG A 271 8.43 -21.21 12.40
C ARG A 271 9.41 -20.30 11.66
N ALA A 272 8.93 -19.52 10.69
CA ALA A 272 9.77 -18.58 9.96
C ALA A 272 10.30 -17.45 10.87
N LEU A 273 9.45 -16.92 11.74
CA LEU A 273 9.80 -15.88 12.70
C LEU A 273 10.78 -16.40 13.77
N GLU A 274 10.57 -17.62 14.28
CA GLU A 274 11.50 -18.31 15.18
C GLU A 274 12.87 -18.58 14.54
N ALA A 275 12.89 -18.84 13.23
CA ALA A 275 14.12 -18.92 12.43
C ALA A 275 14.74 -17.54 12.10
N GLY A 276 14.21 -16.46 12.67
CA GLY A 276 14.73 -15.10 12.51
C GLY A 276 14.43 -14.46 11.16
N LYS A 277 13.44 -14.96 10.41
CA LYS A 277 13.02 -14.43 9.10
C LYS A 277 11.83 -13.50 9.25
N SER A 278 11.70 -12.52 8.37
CA SER A 278 10.40 -11.82 8.21
C SER A 278 9.41 -12.73 7.47
N VAL A 279 8.11 -12.46 7.59
CA VAL A 279 7.07 -13.24 6.91
C VAL A 279 6.00 -12.35 6.25
N VAL A 280 5.57 -12.76 5.06
CA VAL A 280 4.29 -12.36 4.46
C VAL A 280 3.43 -13.61 4.39
N MET A 281 2.25 -13.57 4.98
CA MET A 281 1.23 -14.61 4.83
C MET A 281 0.26 -14.22 3.73
N GLU A 282 -0.20 -15.21 2.98
CA GLU A 282 -1.43 -15.06 2.23
C GLU A 282 -2.62 -14.74 3.16
N LYS A 283 -3.67 -14.18 2.58
CA LYS A 283 -4.95 -13.99 3.28
C LYS A 283 -5.66 -15.35 3.47
N PRO A 284 -6.43 -15.54 4.55
CA PRO A 284 -6.44 -14.74 5.79
C PRO A 284 -5.16 -14.95 6.61
N MET A 285 -4.87 -14.06 7.58
CA MET A 285 -3.68 -14.20 8.44
C MET A 285 -3.62 -15.58 9.12
N ALA A 286 -4.74 -16.00 9.68
CA ALA A 286 -4.97 -17.30 10.30
C ALA A 286 -6.49 -17.55 10.38
N LEU A 287 -6.89 -18.72 10.87
CA LEU A 287 -8.29 -19.09 11.07
C LEU A 287 -8.83 -18.74 12.48
N SER A 288 -8.00 -18.20 13.36
CA SER A 288 -8.41 -17.72 14.69
C SER A 288 -7.65 -16.46 15.08
N THR A 289 -8.29 -15.61 15.88
CA THR A 289 -7.61 -14.43 16.46
C THR A 289 -6.45 -14.81 17.38
N ALA A 290 -6.57 -15.92 18.10
CA ALA A 290 -5.51 -16.43 18.98
C ALA A 290 -4.22 -16.76 18.20
N ASP A 291 -4.36 -17.37 17.03
CA ASP A 291 -3.21 -17.66 16.16
C ASP A 291 -2.62 -16.39 15.56
N CYS A 292 -3.45 -15.41 15.19
CA CYS A 292 -2.97 -14.09 14.77
C CYS A 292 -2.15 -13.43 15.87
N ASP A 293 -2.67 -13.41 17.10
CA ASP A 293 -2.00 -12.79 18.25
C ASP A 293 -0.65 -13.48 18.53
N ALA A 294 -0.59 -14.81 18.46
CA ALA A 294 0.66 -15.55 18.60
C ALA A 294 1.71 -15.16 17.54
N VAL A 295 1.30 -15.01 16.27
CA VAL A 295 2.19 -14.59 15.17
C VAL A 295 2.69 -13.15 15.39
N LEU A 296 1.81 -12.23 15.77
CA LEU A 296 2.19 -10.84 16.01
C LEU A 296 3.12 -10.69 17.21
N ASP A 297 2.87 -11.45 18.28
CA ASP A 297 3.69 -11.41 19.49
C ASP A 297 5.10 -11.98 19.26
N ILE A 298 5.24 -13.10 18.53
CA ILE A 298 6.58 -13.59 18.18
C ILE A 298 7.30 -12.60 17.26
N ALA A 299 6.61 -12.02 16.26
CA ALA A 299 7.19 -11.05 15.35
C ALA A 299 7.77 -9.83 16.09
N ARG A 300 7.02 -9.30 17.05
CA ARG A 300 7.49 -8.22 17.96
C ARG A 300 8.68 -8.67 18.79
N THR A 301 8.63 -9.89 19.35
CA THR A 301 9.68 -10.44 20.22
C THR A 301 11.00 -10.60 19.47
N VAL A 302 10.98 -11.10 18.23
CA VAL A 302 12.19 -11.32 17.41
C VAL A 302 12.61 -10.08 16.61
N GLY A 303 11.83 -8.99 16.66
CA GLY A 303 12.09 -7.78 15.89
C GLY A 303 12.03 -8.02 14.38
N ARG A 304 11.06 -8.81 13.92
CA ARG A 304 10.83 -9.14 12.49
C ARG A 304 9.45 -8.69 12.04
N THR A 305 9.31 -8.53 10.74
CA THR A 305 8.06 -8.11 10.09
C THR A 305 7.16 -9.33 9.88
N ALA A 306 5.88 -9.22 10.25
CA ALA A 306 4.84 -10.17 9.88
C ALA A 306 3.68 -9.42 9.21
N LEU A 307 3.37 -9.74 7.96
CA LEU A 307 2.36 -9.05 7.16
C LEU A 307 1.41 -10.02 6.49
N VAL A 308 0.28 -9.49 6.03
CA VAL A 308 -0.68 -10.23 5.20
C VAL A 308 -0.75 -9.58 3.84
N TYR A 309 -0.78 -10.39 2.79
CA TYR A 309 -0.96 -9.92 1.42
C TYR A 309 -2.43 -9.54 1.15
N GLN A 310 -2.85 -8.38 1.65
CA GLN A 310 -4.16 -7.80 1.34
C GLN A 310 -4.16 -7.13 -0.04
N ASN A 311 -3.97 -7.93 -1.09
CA ASN A 311 -3.78 -7.49 -2.47
C ASN A 311 -4.95 -6.64 -3.01
N ARG A 312 -6.19 -6.96 -2.62
CA ARG A 312 -7.40 -6.26 -3.08
C ARG A 312 -7.56 -4.85 -2.52
N ARG A 313 -6.67 -4.39 -1.63
CA ARG A 313 -6.54 -2.94 -1.32
C ARG A 313 -6.03 -2.12 -2.52
N TRP A 314 -5.43 -2.77 -3.50
CA TRP A 314 -4.97 -2.15 -4.74
C TRP A 314 -5.92 -2.36 -5.92
N ASP A 315 -7.10 -2.96 -5.71
CA ASP A 315 -8.10 -3.07 -6.77
C ASP A 315 -8.53 -1.66 -7.23
N SER A 316 -8.54 -1.43 -8.55
CA SER A 316 -8.80 -0.11 -9.13
C SER A 316 -10.16 0.45 -8.74
N ASP A 317 -11.18 -0.40 -8.71
CA ASP A 317 -12.54 -0.02 -8.30
C ASP A 317 -12.61 0.30 -6.81
N TYR A 318 -11.96 -0.48 -5.94
CA TYR A 318 -11.86 -0.20 -4.52
C TYR A 318 -11.14 1.11 -4.23
N LEU A 319 -9.98 1.36 -4.87
CA LEU A 319 -9.27 2.64 -4.72
C LEU A 319 -10.13 3.83 -5.17
N THR A 320 -10.93 3.65 -6.21
CA THR A 320 -11.88 4.67 -6.69
C THR A 320 -13.00 4.91 -5.68
N LEU A 321 -13.54 3.86 -5.07
CA LEU A 321 -14.54 3.94 -4.00
C LEU A 321 -13.95 4.66 -2.78
N GLN A 322 -12.77 4.22 -2.32
CA GLN A 322 -12.06 4.81 -1.19
C GLN A 322 -11.80 6.30 -1.40
N GLN A 323 -11.28 6.68 -2.57
CA GLN A 323 -11.06 8.09 -2.89
C GLN A 323 -12.36 8.89 -2.87
N ALA A 324 -13.47 8.35 -3.42
CA ALA A 324 -14.74 9.04 -3.42
C ALA A 324 -15.33 9.23 -2.02
N VAL A 325 -15.20 8.22 -1.14
CA VAL A 325 -15.61 8.28 0.26
C VAL A 325 -14.76 9.29 1.02
N HIS A 326 -13.43 9.20 0.95
CA HIS A 326 -12.52 10.09 1.65
C HIS A 326 -12.63 11.55 1.20
N HIS A 327 -12.96 11.80 -0.08
CA HIS A 327 -13.21 13.14 -0.59
C HIS A 327 -14.62 13.67 -0.28
N GLY A 328 -15.41 12.95 0.53
CA GLY A 328 -16.74 13.39 0.97
C GLY A 328 -17.78 13.45 -0.15
N ARG A 329 -17.60 12.73 -1.26
CA ARG A 329 -18.48 12.84 -2.45
C ARG A 329 -19.92 12.37 -2.21
N LEU A 330 -20.16 11.66 -1.12
CA LEU A 330 -21.47 11.19 -0.66
C LEU A 330 -21.84 11.81 0.70
N GLY A 331 -21.13 12.82 1.19
CA GLY A 331 -21.25 13.28 2.57
C GLY A 331 -20.70 12.24 3.55
N THR A 332 -21.38 12.05 4.68
CA THR A 332 -21.00 11.03 5.68
C THR A 332 -21.55 9.66 5.27
N LEU A 333 -20.66 8.70 5.02
CA LEU A 333 -21.02 7.29 4.78
C LEU A 333 -21.74 6.73 6.02
N PHE A 334 -22.91 6.12 5.84
CA PHE A 334 -23.66 5.46 6.93
C PHE A 334 -24.07 4.03 6.61
N HIS A 335 -24.04 3.60 5.34
CA HIS A 335 -24.35 2.23 4.93
C HIS A 335 -23.45 1.77 3.78
N LEU A 336 -22.96 0.53 3.86
CA LEU A 336 -22.15 -0.10 2.81
C LEU A 336 -22.53 -1.57 2.64
N GLU A 337 -22.82 -2.01 1.42
CA GLU A 337 -22.94 -3.43 1.07
C GLU A 337 -21.84 -3.80 0.08
N THR A 338 -21.21 -4.95 0.32
CA THR A 338 -20.30 -5.62 -0.60
C THR A 338 -20.86 -6.99 -0.99
N PHE A 339 -20.71 -7.33 -2.26
CA PHE A 339 -21.15 -8.62 -2.78
C PHE A 339 -20.06 -9.26 -3.62
N VAL A 340 -19.93 -10.59 -3.52
CA VAL A 340 -19.10 -11.41 -4.39
C VAL A 340 -19.73 -12.78 -4.61
N GLY A 341 -19.52 -13.34 -5.80
CA GLY A 341 -20.03 -14.66 -6.18
C GLY A 341 -21.03 -14.59 -7.33
N GLY A 342 -21.67 -15.72 -7.61
CA GLY A 342 -22.59 -15.89 -8.73
C GLY A 342 -23.39 -17.17 -8.60
N TYR A 343 -23.73 -17.81 -9.72
CA TYR A 343 -24.38 -19.13 -9.71
C TYR A 343 -23.44 -20.16 -10.33
N GLY A 344 -22.80 -20.95 -9.50
CA GLY A 344 -21.79 -21.91 -9.96
C GLY A 344 -21.43 -22.91 -8.87
N HIS A 345 -21.01 -24.09 -9.31
CA HIS A 345 -20.45 -25.09 -8.39
C HIS A 345 -19.07 -24.60 -7.92
N PRO A 346 -18.77 -24.60 -6.62
CA PRO A 346 -17.44 -24.31 -6.10
C PRO A 346 -16.37 -25.24 -6.69
N CYS A 347 -15.09 -24.86 -6.61
CA CYS A 347 -14.03 -25.71 -7.16
C CYS A 347 -13.82 -26.99 -6.33
N ASN A 348 -13.30 -28.05 -6.94
CA ASN A 348 -13.00 -29.30 -6.22
C ASN A 348 -11.56 -29.28 -5.69
N TYR A 349 -11.30 -28.38 -4.74
CA TYR A 349 -9.98 -28.19 -4.12
C TYR A 349 -10.12 -27.70 -2.67
N TRP A 350 -9.01 -27.42 -1.97
CA TRP A 350 -9.03 -27.04 -0.55
C TRP A 350 -9.88 -25.80 -0.25
N HIS A 351 -10.12 -24.92 -1.23
CA HIS A 351 -10.99 -23.75 -1.08
C HIS A 351 -12.41 -24.13 -0.69
N SER A 352 -12.86 -25.34 -1.04
CA SER A 352 -14.21 -25.84 -0.75
C SER A 352 -14.27 -26.75 0.49
N ASP A 353 -13.15 -26.86 1.21
CA ASP A 353 -13.06 -27.51 2.52
C ASP A 353 -13.01 -26.46 3.62
N ALA A 354 -14.05 -26.36 4.44
CA ALA A 354 -14.18 -25.37 5.50
C ALA A 354 -13.14 -25.53 6.61
N LEU A 355 -12.64 -26.75 6.85
CA LEU A 355 -11.58 -26.97 7.84
C LEU A 355 -10.23 -26.42 7.39
N VAL A 356 -10.00 -26.37 6.07
CA VAL A 356 -8.76 -25.88 5.47
C VAL A 356 -8.84 -24.39 5.13
N SER A 357 -9.97 -23.96 4.55
CA SER A 357 -10.18 -22.59 4.08
C SER A 357 -10.70 -21.62 5.14
N GLY A 358 -11.31 -22.14 6.21
CA GLY A 358 -12.14 -21.37 7.14
C GLY A 358 -13.57 -21.10 6.63
N GLY A 359 -13.94 -21.62 5.46
CA GLY A 359 -15.24 -21.38 4.84
C GLY A 359 -15.29 -20.11 3.99
N ALA A 360 -16.43 -19.88 3.35
CA ALA A 360 -16.62 -18.77 2.42
C ALA A 360 -16.45 -17.39 3.07
N ILE A 361 -16.78 -17.26 4.37
CA ILE A 361 -16.55 -16.03 5.14
C ILE A 361 -15.05 -15.72 5.22
N PHE A 362 -14.19 -16.71 5.49
CA PHE A 362 -12.74 -16.49 5.57
C PHE A 362 -12.12 -16.28 4.19
N ASP A 363 -12.52 -17.06 3.20
CA ASP A 363 -11.94 -16.98 1.85
C ASP A 363 -12.21 -15.63 1.19
N TRP A 364 -13.48 -15.24 1.09
CA TRP A 364 -13.89 -14.00 0.41
C TRP A 364 -13.99 -12.81 1.36
N GLY A 365 -14.45 -13.02 2.59
CA GLY A 365 -14.59 -11.95 3.57
C GLY A 365 -13.24 -11.35 3.95
N SER A 366 -12.14 -12.10 3.92
CA SER A 366 -10.81 -11.56 4.21
C SER A 366 -10.39 -10.41 3.29
N HIS A 367 -11.00 -10.31 2.09
CA HIS A 367 -10.87 -9.17 1.21
C HIS A 367 -11.92 -8.07 1.46
N PHE A 368 -13.20 -8.43 1.43
CA PHE A 368 -14.27 -7.43 1.43
C PHE A 368 -14.54 -6.84 2.82
N ILE A 369 -14.37 -7.63 3.88
CA ILE A 369 -14.41 -7.13 5.26
C ILE A 369 -13.19 -6.25 5.52
N ASP A 370 -12.01 -6.60 5.00
CA ASP A 370 -10.84 -5.71 5.04
C ASP A 370 -11.14 -4.35 4.43
N GLN A 371 -11.67 -4.32 3.21
CA GLN A 371 -12.09 -3.08 2.54
C GLN A 371 -13.14 -2.30 3.34
N VAL A 372 -14.14 -2.97 3.93
CA VAL A 372 -15.14 -2.33 4.80
C VAL A 372 -14.47 -1.65 6.00
N LEU A 373 -13.58 -2.35 6.70
CA LEU A 373 -12.88 -1.81 7.88
C LEU A 373 -11.93 -0.67 7.50
N GLN A 374 -11.36 -0.68 6.30
CA GLN A 374 -10.53 0.42 5.80
C GLN A 374 -11.33 1.66 5.38
N LEU A 375 -12.62 1.51 5.05
CA LEU A 375 -13.51 2.62 4.66
C LEU A 375 -14.23 3.26 5.85
N VAL A 376 -14.46 2.51 6.93
CA VAL A 376 -15.20 2.97 8.11
C VAL A 376 -14.23 3.20 9.27
N PRO A 377 -13.86 4.46 9.58
CA PRO A 377 -12.88 4.78 10.62
C PRO A 377 -13.49 4.74 12.03
N ALA A 378 -14.23 3.68 12.35
CA ALA A 378 -14.88 3.48 13.65
C ALA A 378 -14.66 2.05 14.16
N PRO A 379 -14.64 1.83 15.49
CA PRO A 379 -14.60 0.49 16.05
C PRO A 379 -15.86 -0.31 15.70
N VAL A 380 -15.69 -1.62 15.49
CA VAL A 380 -16.80 -2.56 15.31
C VAL A 380 -17.44 -2.83 16.66
N ARG A 381 -18.73 -2.54 16.78
CA ARG A 381 -19.54 -2.77 17.99
C ARG A 381 -20.04 -4.21 18.07
N SER A 382 -20.55 -4.73 16.95
CA SER A 382 -21.12 -6.08 16.88
C SER A 382 -21.17 -6.60 15.45
N VAL A 383 -21.04 -7.93 15.32
CA VAL A 383 -21.10 -8.68 14.07
C VAL A 383 -22.19 -9.75 14.18
N THR A 384 -22.97 -9.94 13.13
CA THR A 384 -23.91 -11.06 12.99
C THR A 384 -23.62 -11.82 11.71
N GLY A 385 -23.67 -13.15 11.76
CA GLY A 385 -23.43 -14.03 10.62
C GLY A 385 -24.60 -14.94 10.30
N VAL A 386 -24.79 -15.23 9.02
CA VAL A 386 -25.72 -16.24 8.50
C VAL A 386 -24.99 -17.08 7.46
N ASN A 387 -25.04 -18.41 7.60
CA ASN A 387 -24.53 -19.36 6.61
C ASN A 387 -25.66 -20.26 6.12
N HIS A 388 -25.72 -20.52 4.82
CA HIS A 388 -26.68 -21.42 4.19
C HIS A 388 -25.98 -22.46 3.33
N LYS A 389 -26.31 -23.73 3.59
CA LYS A 389 -25.94 -24.89 2.77
C LYS A 389 -27.22 -25.48 2.16
N ARG A 390 -27.34 -25.46 0.84
CA ARG A 390 -28.60 -25.75 0.12
C ARG A 390 -28.44 -26.61 -1.13
N GLN A 391 -27.33 -26.49 -1.87
CA GLN A 391 -27.19 -27.10 -3.20
C GLN A 391 -25.92 -27.94 -3.34
N TRP A 392 -24.74 -27.40 -3.02
CA TRP A 392 -23.45 -28.04 -3.32
C TRP A 392 -23.01 -28.96 -2.19
N LEU A 393 -23.78 -30.04 -1.95
CA LEU A 393 -23.66 -30.87 -0.74
C LEU A 393 -22.42 -31.78 -0.71
N ASP A 394 -21.67 -31.86 -1.80
CA ASP A 394 -20.40 -32.58 -1.92
C ASP A 394 -19.20 -31.81 -1.37
N VAL A 395 -19.34 -30.50 -1.12
CA VAL A 395 -18.34 -29.64 -0.47
C VAL A 395 -18.84 -29.11 0.87
N THR A 396 -17.95 -28.63 1.75
CA THR A 396 -18.30 -28.29 3.14
C THR A 396 -18.57 -26.82 3.39
N ASN A 397 -18.04 -25.91 2.56
CA ASN A 397 -18.31 -24.47 2.66
C ASN A 397 -19.81 -24.15 2.54
N ALA A 398 -20.27 -23.06 3.17
CA ALA A 398 -21.60 -22.53 2.93
C ALA A 398 -21.75 -22.06 1.47
N ASP A 399 -22.91 -22.31 0.87
CA ASP A 399 -23.22 -21.86 -0.50
C ASP A 399 -23.62 -20.37 -0.53
N HIS A 400 -24.03 -19.82 0.62
CA HIS A 400 -24.39 -18.43 0.78
C HIS A 400 -24.08 -17.96 2.20
N SER A 401 -23.47 -16.79 2.32
CA SER A 401 -23.05 -16.20 3.59
C SER A 401 -23.40 -14.72 3.63
N VAL A 402 -23.93 -14.25 4.75
CA VAL A 402 -24.18 -12.83 5.03
C VAL A 402 -23.52 -12.47 6.35
N VAL A 403 -22.76 -11.39 6.36
CA VAL A 403 -22.12 -10.83 7.55
C VAL A 403 -22.56 -9.39 7.72
N ASP A 404 -23.31 -9.10 8.78
CA ASP A 404 -23.73 -7.75 9.17
C ASP A 404 -22.76 -7.21 10.22
N ILE A 405 -22.24 -6.00 9.99
CA ILE A 405 -21.24 -5.33 10.82
C ILE A 405 -21.81 -3.99 11.25
N ALA A 406 -21.98 -3.81 12.56
CA ALA A 406 -22.40 -2.53 13.13
C ALA A 406 -21.23 -1.86 13.84
N PHE A 407 -21.04 -0.58 13.59
CA PHE A 407 -19.96 0.24 14.15
C PHE A 407 -20.46 1.11 15.31
N GLU A 408 -19.54 1.61 16.13
CA GLU A 408 -19.85 2.49 17.28
C GLU A 408 -20.37 3.88 16.87
N ASP A 409 -20.00 4.36 15.68
CA ASP A 409 -20.47 5.65 15.14
C ASP A 409 -21.88 5.57 14.50
N GLY A 410 -22.48 4.38 14.49
CA GLY A 410 -23.79 4.12 13.90
C GLY A 410 -23.73 3.69 12.42
N THR A 411 -22.55 3.68 11.80
CA THR A 411 -22.37 3.11 10.46
C THR A 411 -22.74 1.63 10.46
N HIS A 412 -23.36 1.17 9.37
CA HIS A 412 -23.68 -0.24 9.15
C HIS A 412 -23.05 -0.73 7.85
N ALA A 413 -22.51 -1.95 7.87
CA ALA A 413 -21.99 -2.59 6.66
C ALA A 413 -22.47 -4.04 6.56
N GLN A 414 -22.56 -4.54 5.33
CA GLN A 414 -22.93 -5.92 5.04
C GLN A 414 -21.98 -6.51 4.00
N PHE A 415 -21.39 -7.67 4.30
CA PHE A 415 -20.66 -8.49 3.33
C PHE A 415 -21.51 -9.70 2.94
N ILE A 416 -21.63 -9.96 1.63
CA ILE A 416 -22.42 -11.06 1.10
C ILE A 416 -21.57 -11.88 0.13
N HIS A 417 -21.54 -13.18 0.37
CA HIS A 417 -21.01 -14.18 -0.57
C HIS A 417 -22.14 -15.12 -1.02
N SER A 418 -22.16 -15.51 -2.29
CA SER A 418 -23.13 -16.48 -2.78
C SER A 418 -22.67 -17.24 -4.02
N ASP A 419 -22.68 -18.57 -3.95
CA ASP A 419 -22.54 -19.49 -5.09
C ASP A 419 -23.89 -19.87 -5.72
N LEU A 420 -24.99 -19.34 -5.17
CA LEU A 420 -26.38 -19.55 -5.62
C LEU A 420 -27.03 -18.29 -6.22
N ALA A 421 -26.27 -17.23 -6.43
CA ALA A 421 -26.77 -15.96 -6.95
C ALA A 421 -26.87 -15.97 -8.48
N ALA A 422 -28.00 -16.46 -9.00
CA ALA A 422 -28.32 -16.33 -10.43
C ALA A 422 -28.66 -14.88 -10.84
N ALA A 423 -29.06 -14.06 -9.87
CA ALA A 423 -29.16 -12.62 -10.00
C ALA A 423 -28.15 -11.98 -9.05
N LEU A 424 -27.21 -11.23 -9.61
CA LEU A 424 -26.12 -10.62 -8.86
C LEU A 424 -26.60 -9.34 -8.17
N LYS A 425 -26.11 -9.11 -6.95
CA LYS A 425 -26.10 -7.77 -6.37
C LYS A 425 -24.97 -6.94 -7.01
N PRO A 426 -25.07 -5.60 -6.97
CA PRO A 426 -23.91 -4.74 -7.24
C PRO A 426 -22.73 -5.14 -6.35
N LYS A 427 -21.50 -5.08 -6.88
CA LYS A 427 -20.27 -5.36 -6.11
C LYS A 427 -20.16 -4.44 -4.90
N TYR A 428 -20.53 -3.17 -5.08
CA TYR A 428 -20.58 -2.15 -4.03
C TYR A 428 -21.91 -1.41 -4.05
N TYR A 429 -22.49 -1.18 -2.88
CA TYR A 429 -23.61 -0.27 -2.68
C TYR A 429 -23.36 0.58 -1.43
N ALA A 430 -23.00 1.85 -1.61
CA ALA A 430 -22.65 2.76 -0.53
C ALA A 430 -23.65 3.91 -0.45
N LEU A 431 -24.11 4.25 0.75
CA LEU A 431 -24.99 5.39 1.02
C LEU A 431 -24.33 6.35 1.99
N GLY A 432 -24.40 7.64 1.65
CA GLY A 432 -24.04 8.72 2.55
C GLY A 432 -25.10 9.82 2.57
N THR A 433 -24.91 10.79 3.45
CA THR A 433 -25.87 11.87 3.71
C THR A 433 -26.19 12.74 2.50
N GLU A 434 -25.33 12.77 1.47
CA GLU A 434 -25.45 13.63 0.30
C GLU A 434 -25.54 12.86 -1.04
N GLY A 435 -25.44 11.53 -1.00
CA GLY A 435 -25.49 10.72 -2.22
C GLY A 435 -25.23 9.24 -1.99
N ALA A 436 -25.08 8.51 -3.10
CA ALA A 436 -24.83 7.09 -3.10
C ALA A 436 -23.81 6.70 -4.17
N ILE A 437 -23.10 5.60 -3.98
CA ILE A 437 -22.28 4.97 -5.01
C ILE A 437 -22.83 3.57 -5.28
N VAL A 438 -23.02 3.24 -6.55
CA VAL A 438 -23.34 1.88 -7.01
C VAL A 438 -22.22 1.39 -7.91
N GLY A 439 -21.57 0.30 -7.50
CA GLY A 439 -20.55 -0.39 -8.28
C GLY A 439 -21.13 -1.62 -8.97
N ASN A 440 -21.39 -1.52 -10.27
CA ASN A 440 -21.89 -2.64 -11.06
C ASN A 440 -20.72 -3.43 -11.64
N TRP A 441 -20.83 -4.75 -11.63
CA TRP A 441 -19.81 -5.62 -12.23
C TRP A 441 -19.59 -5.30 -13.69
N ARG A 442 -18.32 -5.15 -14.07
CA ARG A 442 -17.90 -4.96 -15.45
C ARG A 442 -17.77 -6.32 -16.14
N GLN A 443 -18.34 -6.47 -17.33
CA GLN A 443 -17.98 -7.58 -18.21
C GLN A 443 -16.60 -7.29 -18.80
N GLU A 444 -15.64 -8.18 -18.57
CA GLU A 444 -14.29 -7.99 -19.10
C GLU A 444 -14.24 -8.45 -20.55
N ARG A 445 -13.56 -7.68 -21.41
CA ARG A 445 -13.28 -8.10 -22.78
C ARG A 445 -11.81 -8.42 -22.91
N LEU A 446 -11.46 -9.70 -22.83
CA LEU A 446 -10.10 -10.20 -23.05
C LEU A 446 -9.79 -10.13 -24.54
N ILE A 447 -8.81 -9.30 -24.90
CA ILE A 447 -8.30 -9.20 -26.26
C ILE A 447 -6.96 -9.93 -26.32
N SER A 448 -6.92 -11.10 -26.96
CA SER A 448 -5.70 -11.87 -27.19
C SER A 448 -5.27 -11.77 -28.65
N ARG A 449 -3.96 -11.58 -28.87
CA ARG A 449 -3.37 -11.66 -30.21
C ARG A 449 -2.89 -13.08 -30.44
N THR A 450 -3.51 -13.75 -31.40
CA THR A 450 -3.16 -15.10 -31.82
C THR A 450 -2.44 -15.06 -33.17
N GLY A 451 -1.82 -16.17 -33.58
CA GLY A 451 -1.15 -16.28 -34.88
C GLY A 451 -2.07 -16.08 -36.10
N ILE A 452 -3.39 -16.06 -35.92
CA ILE A 452 -4.40 -15.87 -36.97
C ILE A 452 -5.20 -14.56 -36.84
N GLY A 453 -4.90 -13.72 -35.85
CA GLY A 453 -5.56 -12.43 -35.67
C GLY A 453 -5.83 -12.07 -34.21
N THR A 454 -6.63 -11.01 -34.03
CA THR A 454 -7.06 -10.55 -32.70
C THR A 454 -8.35 -11.26 -32.34
N MET A 455 -8.33 -12.05 -31.26
CA MET A 455 -9.51 -12.66 -30.66
C MET A 455 -9.95 -11.77 -29.50
N ALA A 456 -11.22 -11.40 -29.47
CA ALA A 456 -11.81 -10.69 -28.35
C ALA A 456 -12.90 -11.56 -27.74
N GLU A 457 -12.74 -11.94 -26.48
CA GLU A 457 -13.66 -12.76 -25.71
C GLU A 457 -14.22 -11.92 -24.56
N GLU A 458 -15.53 -11.96 -24.36
CA GLU A 458 -16.14 -11.36 -23.16
C GLU A 458 -16.16 -12.41 -22.05
N VAL A 459 -15.40 -12.17 -21.00
CA VAL A 459 -15.31 -13.02 -19.82
C VAL A 459 -15.92 -12.27 -18.64
N PHE A 460 -16.95 -12.85 -18.05
CA PHE A 460 -17.45 -12.42 -16.76
C PHE A 460 -16.96 -13.40 -15.70
N ALA A 461 -16.11 -12.92 -14.79
CA ALA A 461 -15.64 -13.67 -13.64
C ALA A 461 -16.22 -12.99 -12.38
N PRO A 462 -17.37 -13.47 -11.85
CA PRO A 462 -18.10 -12.82 -10.75
C PRO A 462 -17.31 -12.61 -9.44
N ALA A 463 -16.10 -13.17 -9.37
CA ALA A 463 -15.16 -13.09 -8.27
C ALA A 463 -14.00 -12.09 -8.52
N ASP A 464 -13.61 -11.89 -9.78
CA ASP A 464 -12.38 -11.18 -10.15
C ASP A 464 -12.61 -9.96 -11.05
N SER A 465 -13.80 -9.83 -11.62
CA SER A 465 -14.14 -8.67 -12.44
C SER A 465 -14.21 -7.38 -11.59
N PRO A 466 -13.67 -6.25 -12.07
CA PRO A 466 -13.81 -4.97 -11.38
C PRO A 466 -15.23 -4.41 -11.56
N ALA A 467 -15.55 -3.36 -10.81
CA ALA A 467 -16.82 -2.64 -10.91
C ALA A 467 -16.67 -1.25 -11.55
N ASP A 468 -17.67 -0.88 -12.36
CA ASP A 468 -17.87 0.49 -12.80
C ASP A 468 -18.67 1.25 -11.73
N LEU A 469 -18.06 2.28 -11.14
CA LEU A 469 -18.67 3.03 -10.03
C LEU A 469 -19.45 4.25 -10.53
N THR A 470 -20.74 4.29 -10.22
CA THR A 470 -21.59 5.45 -10.50
C THR A 470 -21.91 6.18 -9.19
N LEU A 471 -21.50 7.45 -9.08
CA LEU A 471 -21.96 8.36 -8.05
C LEU A 471 -23.34 8.91 -8.43
N ILE A 472 -24.26 8.87 -7.47
CA ILE A 472 -25.62 9.40 -7.58
C ILE A 472 -25.75 10.46 -6.48
N ALA A 473 -25.76 11.74 -6.86
CA ALA A 473 -25.91 12.84 -5.89
C ALA A 473 -27.36 12.96 -5.39
N GLY A 474 -27.57 13.62 -4.25
CA GLY A 474 -28.90 13.82 -3.65
C GLY A 474 -29.90 14.58 -4.54
N ASN A 475 -29.43 15.32 -5.54
CA ASN A 475 -30.28 15.95 -6.57
C ASN A 475 -30.67 15.01 -7.73
N GLY A 476 -30.16 13.78 -7.74
CA GLY A 476 -30.40 12.76 -8.77
C GLY A 476 -29.33 12.69 -9.87
N ASP A 477 -28.34 13.59 -9.88
CA ASP A 477 -27.29 13.60 -10.90
C ASP A 477 -26.42 12.34 -10.83
N ARG A 478 -26.11 11.77 -12.00
CA ARG A 478 -25.34 10.53 -12.12
C ARG A 478 -24.01 10.79 -12.80
N THR A 479 -22.93 10.40 -12.14
CA THR A 479 -21.56 10.54 -12.64
C THR A 479 -20.83 9.21 -12.57
N LEU A 480 -20.39 8.69 -13.73
CA LEU A 480 -19.44 7.57 -13.77
C LEU A 480 -18.08 8.06 -13.26
N LEU A 481 -17.52 7.38 -12.27
CA LEU A 481 -16.23 7.75 -11.69
C LEU A 481 -15.08 7.25 -12.56
N ALA A 482 -14.08 8.11 -12.77
CA ALA A 482 -12.85 7.71 -13.44
C ALA A 482 -12.07 6.73 -12.55
N PRO A 483 -11.71 5.52 -13.05
CA PRO A 483 -10.99 4.54 -12.25
C PRO A 483 -9.59 5.04 -11.84
N VAL A 484 -9.22 4.77 -10.59
CA VAL A 484 -7.85 4.96 -10.09
C VAL A 484 -6.97 3.85 -10.63
N SER A 485 -5.85 4.20 -11.27
CA SER A 485 -4.88 3.23 -11.77
C SER A 485 -3.85 2.89 -10.69
N PRO A 486 -3.90 1.69 -10.06
CA PRO A 486 -2.91 1.30 -9.07
C PRO A 486 -1.53 1.09 -9.72
N ARG A 487 -0.47 1.24 -8.91
CA ARG A 487 0.86 0.82 -9.35
C ARG A 487 0.93 -0.71 -9.42
N PRO A 488 1.54 -1.28 -10.48
CA PRO A 488 1.82 -2.70 -10.53
C PRO A 488 2.64 -3.15 -9.32
N HIS A 489 2.23 -4.25 -8.70
CA HIS A 489 2.87 -4.85 -7.53
C HIS A 489 3.01 -3.88 -6.34
N GLY A 490 1.99 -3.03 -6.12
CA GLY A 490 1.98 -2.02 -5.07
C GLY A 490 2.41 -2.56 -3.70
N PHE A 491 1.83 -3.66 -3.25
CA PHE A 491 2.20 -4.30 -1.99
C PHE A 491 3.69 -4.68 -1.90
N HIS A 492 4.23 -5.41 -2.88
CA HIS A 492 5.62 -5.87 -2.88
C HIS A 492 6.61 -4.71 -2.93
N ARG A 493 6.25 -3.59 -3.57
CA ARG A 493 7.05 -2.37 -3.54
C ARG A 493 7.10 -1.77 -2.14
N GLU A 494 5.95 -1.68 -1.46
CA GLU A 494 5.90 -1.22 -0.07
C GLU A 494 6.64 -2.15 0.88
N LEU A 495 6.58 -3.46 0.62
CA LEU A 495 7.33 -4.47 1.35
C LEU A 495 8.85 -4.26 1.23
N ALA A 496 9.35 -4.08 0.01
CA ALA A 496 10.77 -3.79 -0.23
C ALA A 496 11.20 -2.47 0.43
N ASP A 497 10.35 -1.45 0.32
CA ASP A 497 10.53 -0.15 0.96
C ASP A 497 10.63 -0.29 2.48
N GLN A 498 9.73 -1.05 3.11
CA GLN A 498 9.76 -1.27 4.55
C GLN A 498 11.00 -2.05 4.99
N LEU A 499 11.28 -3.20 4.36
CA LEU A 499 12.35 -4.08 4.82
C LEU A 499 13.74 -3.48 4.65
N LEU A 500 13.96 -2.65 3.63
CA LEU A 500 15.27 -2.06 3.34
C LEU A 500 15.44 -0.65 3.89
N ALA A 501 14.35 0.12 4.04
CA ALA A 501 14.41 1.54 4.40
C ALA A 501 13.58 1.93 5.63
N GLY A 502 12.77 1.03 6.20
CA GLY A 502 11.93 1.33 7.35
C GLY A 502 10.72 2.22 7.00
N LEU A 503 10.25 2.16 5.75
CA LEU A 503 9.14 2.94 5.22
C LEU A 503 7.77 2.36 5.60
N PRO A 504 6.73 3.20 5.76
CA PRO A 504 5.41 2.75 6.17
C PRO A 504 4.77 1.80 5.16
N LEU A 505 3.97 0.88 5.69
CA LEU A 505 3.12 -0.01 4.90
C LEU A 505 1.67 0.48 4.87
N SER A 506 0.99 0.29 3.74
CA SER A 506 -0.46 0.48 3.64
C SER A 506 -1.25 -0.56 4.42
N VAL A 507 -0.66 -1.73 4.63
CA VAL A 507 -1.27 -2.86 5.34
C VAL A 507 -0.57 -2.97 6.68
N ARG A 508 -1.29 -2.68 7.76
CA ARG A 508 -0.76 -2.90 9.12
C ARG A 508 -1.15 -4.30 9.60
N PRO A 509 -0.24 -5.02 10.28
CA PRO A 509 -0.52 -6.37 10.77
C PRO A 509 -1.79 -6.44 11.66
N GLU A 510 -1.97 -5.44 12.52
CA GLU A 510 -3.09 -5.33 13.43
C GLU A 510 -4.44 -5.18 12.71
N GLU A 511 -4.47 -4.52 11.54
CA GLU A 511 -5.69 -4.41 10.73
C GLU A 511 -6.12 -5.79 10.21
N SER A 512 -5.18 -6.58 9.71
CA SER A 512 -5.47 -7.94 9.24
C SER A 512 -5.93 -8.87 10.36
N ARG A 513 -5.41 -8.68 11.58
CA ARG A 513 -5.91 -9.39 12.77
C ARG A 513 -7.33 -8.96 13.13
N GLN A 514 -7.69 -7.69 12.97
CA GLN A 514 -9.05 -7.20 13.16
C GLN A 514 -10.03 -7.79 12.13
N VAL A 515 -9.58 -7.99 10.88
CA VAL A 515 -10.37 -8.68 9.85
C VAL A 515 -10.70 -10.11 10.29
N VAL A 516 -9.70 -10.85 10.81
CA VAL A 516 -9.92 -12.20 11.37
C VAL A 516 -10.90 -12.18 12.53
N ALA A 517 -10.84 -11.18 13.42
CA ALA A 517 -11.79 -11.04 14.53
C ALA A 517 -13.23 -10.89 14.07
N VAL A 518 -13.47 -10.12 13.00
CA VAL A 518 -14.81 -9.97 12.42
C VAL A 518 -15.29 -11.28 11.78
N MET A 519 -14.42 -11.97 11.04
CA MET A 519 -14.76 -13.26 10.41
C MET A 519 -15.04 -14.37 11.44
N GLU A 520 -14.21 -14.48 12.48
CA GLU A 520 -14.39 -15.41 13.59
C GLU A 520 -15.68 -15.12 14.38
N ALA A 521 -15.97 -13.84 14.63
CA ALA A 521 -17.23 -13.42 15.24
C ALA A 521 -18.45 -13.75 14.37
N ALA A 522 -18.34 -13.60 13.04
CA ALA A 522 -19.40 -13.93 12.10
C ALA A 522 -19.69 -15.43 12.06
N GLU A 523 -18.66 -16.28 11.99
CA GLU A 523 -18.83 -17.74 12.05
C GLU A 523 -19.40 -18.19 13.40
N THR A 524 -18.91 -17.62 14.50
CA THR A 524 -19.46 -17.89 15.85
C THR A 524 -20.93 -17.49 15.95
N SER A 525 -21.29 -16.33 15.39
CA SER A 525 -22.67 -15.85 15.32
C SER A 525 -23.55 -16.80 14.51
N ALA A 526 -23.11 -17.20 13.32
CA ALA A 526 -23.83 -18.12 12.44
C ALA A 526 -24.09 -19.47 13.11
N ALA A 527 -23.08 -20.04 13.78
CA ALA A 527 -23.20 -21.30 14.51
C ALA A 527 -24.16 -21.22 15.72
N ARG A 528 -24.40 -20.02 16.26
CA ARG A 528 -25.25 -19.77 17.44
C ARG A 528 -26.63 -19.20 17.09
N GLY A 529 -27.05 -19.30 15.83
CA GLY A 529 -28.36 -18.83 15.39
C GLY A 529 -28.41 -17.31 15.17
N SER A 530 -27.34 -16.73 14.64
CA SER A 530 -27.25 -15.32 14.24
C SER A 530 -27.43 -14.34 15.41
N VAL A 531 -26.86 -14.69 16.56
CA VAL A 531 -26.78 -13.77 17.71
C VAL A 531 -25.64 -12.76 17.49
N PRO A 532 -25.80 -11.48 17.85
CA PRO A 532 -24.72 -10.50 17.71
C PRO A 532 -23.53 -10.86 18.60
N ILE A 533 -22.31 -10.81 18.04
CA ILE A 533 -21.04 -11.05 18.72
C ILE A 533 -20.15 -9.82 18.58
N THR A 534 -19.57 -9.35 19.69
CA THR A 534 -18.52 -8.32 19.63
C THR A 534 -17.19 -8.99 19.25
N PRO A 535 -16.52 -8.56 18.17
CA PRO A 535 -15.22 -9.11 17.79
C PRO A 535 -14.18 -8.71 18.85
N LEU A 536 -13.42 -9.69 19.33
CA LEU A 536 -12.41 -9.52 20.39
C LEU A 536 -11.05 -9.16 19.83
#